data_AF-B8M533-F1
#
_entry.id   AF-B8M533-F1
#
_cell.length_a   1.000
_cell.length_b   1.000
_cell.length_c   1.000
_cell.angle_alpha   90.00
_cell.angle_beta   90.00
_cell.angle_gamma   90.00
#
_symmetry.space_group_name_H-M   'P 1'
#
loop_
_entity.id
_entity.type
_entity.pdbx_description
1 polymer ?
#
loop_
_entity_poly.entity_id
_entity_poly.type
_entity_poly.pdbx_seq_one_letter_code
_entity_poly.pdbx_strand_id
1 'polypeptide(L)'
;MTTVETQLQGVSILGSVNNEHRKILTKDAVAFLALLHRTFNSTRKALLERRIVRQAEIDRGLLLDFLPETKHIRENDAWKGAPPAPGLVDRRVEITGPTDRKMVVNALNSDVWTYMADFEDSSAPTWENMINGQVNLYDAIRRQVDFKQGNKEYKLRTDRTLPTLIARARGWHLEEKHFTVDGEPISGSLFDFGLYFFHNARELISRGTGPYFYLPKMESHLEARLWNDVFNLAQDYIGLPRGTIRATVLIETITAAFEMDEIIYELRDHSSGLNCGRWDYIFSFIKKFRQNPNFVLPDRSAVTMTVPFMDAYVRLLIKTCHRRGVHAMGGMAAQIPIKDDPQANDVAMENVRKDKLREVRAGHDGTWVAHPALASIASEVFNKYMPTPNQLFNRREDVHVTANDLLNTNVPGSITEDGIRKNLNIGLGYMEGWLRGVGCIPINYLMTPPPQKSPAANSGNGSATTSPPQKANVSTRHTPSASSKNKPNHSPQRHPREINTSLQLDISLLRLRVKIMRIS
;
A
#
# COMPACT_ATOMS: atom_id res chain seq x y z
N MET A 1 -23.46 -24.93 14.72
CA MET A 1 -22.11 -24.34 14.79
C MET A 1 -21.12 -25.48 14.74
N THR A 2 -20.17 -25.46 13.79
CA THR A 2 -19.03 -26.39 13.82
C THR A 2 -18.25 -26.15 15.11
N THR A 3 -17.82 -27.22 15.79
CA THR A 3 -17.09 -27.05 17.06
C THR A 3 -15.70 -26.49 16.78
N VAL A 4 -15.06 -25.91 17.81
CA VAL A 4 -13.68 -25.41 17.72
C VAL A 4 -12.75 -26.53 17.26
N GLU A 5 -12.96 -27.76 17.73
CA GLU A 5 -12.19 -28.94 17.31
C GLU A 5 -12.31 -29.20 15.80
N THR A 6 -13.52 -29.06 15.22
CA THR A 6 -13.70 -29.22 13.77
C THR A 6 -12.96 -28.15 13.00
N GLN A 7 -12.96 -26.90 13.48
CA GLN A 7 -12.26 -25.80 12.81
C GLN A 7 -10.74 -25.94 12.87
N LEU A 8 -10.20 -26.55 13.93
CA LEU A 8 -8.77 -26.80 14.09
C LEU A 8 -8.23 -27.94 13.22
N GLN A 9 -9.10 -28.82 12.69
CA GLN A 9 -8.67 -29.89 11.80
C GLN A 9 -7.91 -29.31 10.60
N GLY A 10 -6.81 -29.94 10.18
CA GLY A 10 -6.04 -29.49 9.01
C GLY A 10 -5.22 -28.21 9.20
N VAL A 11 -5.24 -27.59 10.39
CA VAL A 11 -4.43 -26.40 10.68
C VAL A 11 -3.02 -26.80 11.12
N SER A 12 -1.98 -26.15 10.58
CA SER A 12 -0.60 -26.30 11.05
C SER A 12 0.08 -24.95 11.24
N ILE A 13 0.74 -24.79 12.39
CA ILE A 13 1.56 -23.61 12.70
C ILE A 13 3.02 -24.05 12.61
N LEU A 14 3.70 -23.59 11.56
CA LEU A 14 5.09 -23.93 11.23
C LEU A 14 6.09 -22.94 11.84
N GLY A 15 5.62 -21.75 12.24
CA GLY A 15 6.44 -20.73 12.89
C GLY A 15 6.74 -21.05 14.35
N SER A 16 7.87 -20.55 14.87
CA SER A 16 8.23 -20.72 16.28
C SER A 16 7.25 -19.98 17.19
N VAL A 17 6.76 -20.64 18.25
CA VAL A 17 5.78 -20.08 19.19
C VAL A 17 6.37 -20.04 20.59
N ASN A 18 6.64 -18.84 21.10
CA ASN A 18 7.07 -18.64 22.49
C ASN A 18 5.87 -18.41 23.43
N ASN A 19 6.13 -18.20 24.73
CA ASN A 19 5.07 -17.99 25.73
C ASN A 19 4.21 -16.75 25.44
N GLU A 20 4.81 -15.65 24.98
CA GLU A 20 4.07 -14.44 24.60
C GLU A 20 3.17 -14.69 23.38
N HIS A 21 3.60 -15.51 22.43
CA HIS A 21 2.79 -15.83 21.24
C HIS A 21 1.57 -16.69 21.57
N ARG A 22 1.61 -17.50 22.63
CA ARG A 22 0.47 -18.35 23.06
C ARG A 22 -0.77 -17.55 23.44
N LYS A 23 -0.61 -16.29 23.87
CA LYS A 23 -1.76 -15.40 24.16
C LYS A 23 -2.46 -14.91 22.89
N ILE A 24 -1.78 -14.96 21.74
CA ILE A 24 -2.31 -14.58 20.43
C ILE A 24 -2.80 -15.81 19.66
N LEU A 25 -2.03 -16.90 19.64
CA LEU A 25 -2.37 -18.13 18.93
C LEU A 25 -3.19 -19.08 19.84
N THR A 26 -4.28 -18.56 20.40
CA THR A 26 -5.22 -19.37 21.20
C THR A 26 -6.02 -20.30 20.29
N LYS A 27 -6.57 -21.38 20.83
CA LYS A 27 -7.40 -22.33 20.07
C LYS A 27 -8.54 -21.64 19.31
N ASP A 28 -9.23 -20.70 19.96
CA ASP A 28 -10.35 -19.99 19.37
C ASP A 28 -9.90 -19.01 18.27
N ALA A 29 -8.78 -18.30 18.47
CA ALA A 29 -8.22 -17.42 17.45
C ALA A 29 -7.77 -18.22 16.21
N VAL A 30 -7.14 -19.37 16.42
CA VAL A 30 -6.70 -20.28 15.34
C VAL A 30 -7.89 -20.86 14.59
N ALA A 31 -8.95 -21.27 15.30
CA ALA A 31 -10.19 -21.73 14.70
C ALA A 31 -10.89 -20.63 13.88
N PHE A 32 -10.88 -19.38 14.37
CA PHE A 32 -11.40 -18.23 13.64
C PHE A 32 -10.61 -17.95 12.36
N LEU A 33 -9.27 -17.99 12.40
CA LEU A 33 -8.43 -17.87 11.20
C LEU A 33 -8.71 -18.98 10.18
N ALA A 34 -8.87 -20.22 10.64
CA ALA A 34 -9.20 -21.35 9.77
C ALA A 34 -10.57 -21.17 9.10
N LEU A 35 -11.57 -20.67 9.84
CA LEU A 35 -12.87 -20.32 9.28
C LEU A 35 -12.74 -19.24 8.19
N LEU A 36 -12.04 -18.13 8.48
CA LEU A 36 -11.80 -17.07 7.49
C LEU A 36 -11.13 -17.62 6.22
N HIS A 37 -10.10 -18.46 6.39
CA HIS A 37 -9.40 -19.09 5.27
C HIS A 37 -10.37 -19.90 4.41
N ARG A 38 -11.10 -20.84 5.00
CA ARG A 38 -11.99 -21.75 4.28
C ARG A 38 -13.12 -21.03 3.57
N THR A 39 -13.63 -19.94 4.16
CA THR A 39 -14.71 -19.17 3.57
C THR A 39 -14.24 -18.28 2.42
N PHE A 40 -13.06 -17.66 2.51
CA PHE A 40 -12.71 -16.53 1.64
C PHE A 40 -11.47 -16.74 0.75
N ASN A 41 -10.62 -17.72 1.03
CA ASN A 41 -9.36 -17.88 0.28
C ASN A 41 -9.60 -18.22 -1.20
N SER A 42 -10.64 -18.97 -1.53
CA SER A 42 -11.02 -19.28 -2.91
C SER A 42 -11.41 -18.01 -3.69
N THR A 43 -12.27 -17.16 -3.11
CA THR A 43 -12.64 -15.85 -3.68
C THR A 43 -11.42 -14.95 -3.83
N ARG A 44 -10.54 -14.88 -2.82
CA ARG A 44 -9.27 -14.14 -2.90
C ARG A 44 -8.44 -14.59 -4.11
N LYS A 45 -8.21 -15.89 -4.25
CA LYS A 45 -7.44 -16.46 -5.38
C LYS A 45 -8.08 -16.13 -6.73
N ALA A 46 -9.40 -16.22 -6.85
CA ALA A 46 -10.12 -15.85 -8.06
C ALA A 46 -9.96 -14.35 -8.42
N LEU A 47 -9.97 -13.46 -7.43
CA LEU A 47 -9.72 -12.03 -7.65
C LEU A 47 -8.27 -11.75 -8.06
N LEU A 48 -7.29 -12.45 -7.48
CA LEU A 48 -5.89 -12.35 -7.91
C LEU A 48 -5.70 -12.83 -9.36
N GLU A 49 -6.39 -13.89 -9.77
CA GLU A 49 -6.40 -14.33 -11.18
C GLU A 49 -7.05 -13.28 -12.10
N ARG A 50 -8.15 -12.64 -11.66
CA ARG A 50 -8.76 -11.54 -12.40
C ARG A 50 -7.80 -10.37 -12.60
N ARG A 51 -6.89 -10.08 -11.67
CA ARG A 51 -5.84 -9.06 -11.87
C ARG A 51 -4.91 -9.42 -13.05
N ILE A 52 -4.60 -10.71 -13.23
CA ILE A 52 -3.77 -11.21 -14.34
C ILE A 52 -4.51 -11.02 -15.67
N VAL A 53 -5.79 -11.42 -15.72
CA VAL A 53 -6.64 -11.23 -16.91
C VAL A 53 -6.75 -9.75 -17.28
N ARG A 54 -7.05 -8.89 -16.30
CA ARG A 54 -7.13 -7.44 -16.51
C ARG A 54 -5.81 -6.85 -16.99
N GLN A 55 -4.69 -7.33 -16.48
CA GLN A 55 -3.39 -6.92 -16.97
C GLN A 55 -3.16 -7.32 -18.44
N ALA A 56 -3.56 -8.53 -18.84
CA ALA A 56 -3.43 -8.98 -20.23
C ALA A 56 -4.33 -8.18 -21.20
N GLU A 57 -5.44 -7.61 -20.72
CA GLU A 57 -6.25 -6.66 -21.50
C GLU A 57 -5.50 -5.33 -21.71
N ILE A 58 -4.91 -4.78 -20.63
CA ILE A 58 -4.16 -3.52 -20.69
C ILE A 58 -2.91 -3.68 -21.58
N ASP A 59 -2.20 -4.81 -21.46
CA ASP A 59 -1.05 -5.12 -22.30
C ASP A 59 -1.41 -5.21 -23.80
N ARG A 60 -2.68 -5.54 -24.13
CA ARG A 60 -3.22 -5.54 -25.51
C ARG A 60 -3.69 -4.16 -25.98
N GLY A 61 -3.52 -3.12 -25.17
CA GLY A 61 -3.86 -1.74 -25.51
C GLY A 61 -5.22 -1.26 -25.00
N LEU A 62 -5.94 -2.05 -24.19
CA LEU A 62 -7.17 -1.58 -23.57
C LEU A 62 -6.84 -0.59 -22.45
N LEU A 63 -7.13 0.69 -22.67
CA LEU A 63 -6.95 1.73 -21.65
C LEU A 63 -8.01 1.62 -20.55
N LEU A 64 -7.67 2.15 -19.37
CA LEU A 64 -8.58 2.23 -18.23
C LEU A 64 -9.61 3.34 -18.45
N ASP A 65 -10.84 3.07 -18.05
CA ASP A 65 -11.95 4.03 -18.03
C ASP A 65 -12.92 3.65 -16.90
N PHE A 66 -13.82 4.57 -16.55
CA PHE A 66 -14.88 4.34 -15.58
C PHE A 66 -15.87 3.30 -16.10
N LEU A 67 -16.29 2.37 -15.24
CA LEU A 67 -17.12 1.23 -15.61
C LEU A 67 -18.54 1.66 -16.02
N PRO A 68 -19.03 1.33 -17.24
CA PRO A 68 -20.40 1.64 -17.63
C PRO A 68 -21.46 0.90 -16.80
N GLU A 69 -21.19 -0.35 -16.41
CA GLU A 69 -22.13 -1.21 -15.70
C GLU A 69 -22.49 -0.72 -14.29
N THR A 70 -21.58 0.01 -13.63
CA THR A 70 -21.77 0.59 -12.29
C THR A 70 -22.10 2.08 -12.32
N LYS A 71 -22.41 2.64 -13.50
CA LYS A 71 -22.79 4.06 -13.65
C LYS A 71 -23.93 4.46 -12.70
N HIS A 72 -24.90 3.57 -12.51
CA HIS A 72 -26.02 3.78 -11.60
C HIS A 72 -25.61 3.96 -10.12
N ILE A 73 -24.45 3.43 -9.69
CA ILE A 73 -23.89 3.67 -8.35
C ILE A 73 -23.36 5.11 -8.28
N ARG A 74 -22.55 5.50 -9.26
CA ARG A 74 -21.89 6.82 -9.30
C ARG A 74 -22.89 7.97 -9.44
N GLU A 75 -23.97 7.77 -10.17
CA GLU A 75 -24.98 8.83 -10.42
C GLU A 75 -26.08 8.90 -9.36
N ASN A 76 -26.12 7.96 -8.41
CA ASN A 76 -27.12 7.96 -7.35
C ASN A 76 -26.62 8.72 -6.11
N ASP A 77 -27.23 9.86 -5.79
CA ASP A 77 -26.92 10.67 -4.58
C ASP A 77 -27.67 10.22 -3.32
N ALA A 78 -28.56 9.23 -3.42
CA ALA A 78 -29.34 8.75 -2.28
C ALA A 78 -28.51 7.94 -1.27
N TRP A 79 -27.31 7.47 -1.66
CA TRP A 79 -26.44 6.70 -0.78
C TRP A 79 -25.20 7.48 -0.35
N LYS A 80 -24.76 7.19 0.87
CA LYS A 80 -23.53 7.69 1.49
C LYS A 80 -22.82 6.54 2.19
N GLY A 81 -21.54 6.72 2.47
CA GLY A 81 -20.82 5.85 3.40
C GLY A 81 -21.23 6.11 4.84
N ALA A 82 -20.75 5.25 5.73
CA ALA A 82 -21.01 5.37 7.16
C ALA A 82 -20.46 6.69 7.75
N PRO A 83 -21.13 7.25 8.76
CA PRO A 83 -20.62 8.43 9.45
C PRO A 83 -19.30 8.11 10.18
N PRO A 84 -18.45 9.11 10.44
CA PRO A 84 -17.21 8.91 11.17
C PRO A 84 -17.43 8.23 12.53
N ALA A 85 -16.69 7.16 12.79
CA ALA A 85 -16.78 6.41 14.03
C ALA A 85 -16.07 7.11 15.20
N PRO A 86 -16.32 6.68 16.46
CA PRO A 86 -15.61 7.21 17.63
C PRO A 86 -14.09 7.15 17.46
N GLY A 87 -13.42 8.29 17.64
CA GLY A 87 -11.96 8.42 17.43
C GLY A 87 -11.53 8.60 15.96
N LEU A 88 -12.46 8.61 15.00
CA LEU A 88 -12.19 8.87 13.57
C LEU A 88 -12.89 10.15 13.04
N VAL A 89 -13.52 10.94 13.92
CA VAL A 89 -14.18 12.20 13.53
C VAL A 89 -13.16 13.24 13.08
N ASP A 90 -12.08 13.39 13.84
CA ASP A 90 -10.93 14.25 13.53
C ASP A 90 -9.70 13.37 13.31
N ARG A 91 -9.13 13.48 12.11
CA ARG A 91 -8.00 12.66 11.64
C ARG A 91 -6.91 13.53 11.04
N ARG A 92 -6.84 14.81 11.44
CA ARG A 92 -6.04 15.82 10.74
C ARG A 92 -4.57 15.44 10.54
N VAL A 93 -3.97 14.73 11.50
CA VAL A 93 -2.63 14.15 11.35
C VAL A 93 -2.65 12.70 11.82
N GLU A 94 -2.16 11.82 10.96
CA GLU A 94 -1.92 10.41 11.28
C GLU A 94 -0.41 10.12 11.19
N ILE A 95 0.14 9.44 12.21
CA ILE A 95 1.49 8.88 12.11
C ILE A 95 1.42 7.44 11.62
N THR A 96 2.37 7.02 10.81
CA THR A 96 2.47 5.63 10.34
C THR A 96 3.76 5.00 10.85
N GLY A 97 3.75 3.73 11.21
CA GLY A 97 4.97 3.03 11.59
C GLY A 97 4.78 1.53 11.81
N PRO A 98 5.89 0.79 11.90
CA PRO A 98 5.85 -0.65 12.08
C PRO A 98 5.36 -1.03 13.48
N THR A 99 4.96 -2.29 13.63
CA THR A 99 4.44 -2.85 14.88
C THR A 99 5.51 -3.24 15.91
N ASP A 100 6.75 -2.77 15.74
CA ASP A 100 7.81 -2.91 16.72
C ASP A 100 7.44 -2.24 18.04
N ARG A 101 7.66 -2.91 19.18
CA ARG A 101 7.20 -2.45 20.49
C ARG A 101 7.63 -1.02 20.82
N LYS A 102 8.89 -0.68 20.51
CA LYS A 102 9.44 0.68 20.67
C LYS A 102 8.71 1.71 19.80
N MET A 103 8.47 1.37 18.53
CA MET A 103 7.83 2.26 17.57
C MET A 103 6.36 2.46 17.94
N VAL A 104 5.66 1.41 18.38
CA VAL A 104 4.29 1.49 18.90
C VAL A 104 4.18 2.48 20.05
N VAL A 105 5.06 2.41 21.06
CA VAL A 105 5.06 3.37 22.19
C VAL A 105 5.33 4.79 21.70
N ASN A 106 6.34 4.97 20.85
CA ASN A 106 6.70 6.29 20.33
C ASN A 106 5.57 6.92 19.49
N ALA A 107 4.93 6.14 18.63
CA ALA A 107 3.84 6.58 17.78
C ALA A 107 2.60 6.95 18.62
N LEU A 108 2.24 6.13 19.61
CA LEU A 108 1.15 6.45 20.53
C LEU A 108 1.44 7.68 21.41
N ASN A 109 2.71 7.99 21.67
CA ASN A 109 3.09 9.19 22.40
C ASN A 109 3.26 10.44 21.51
N SER A 110 3.12 10.30 20.18
CA SER A 110 3.31 11.40 19.23
C SER A 110 2.09 12.31 19.16
N ASP A 111 2.30 13.60 18.90
CA ASP A 111 1.23 14.60 18.88
C ASP A 111 0.38 14.58 17.60
N VAL A 112 -0.41 13.51 17.48
CA VAL A 112 -1.25 13.18 16.33
C VAL A 112 -2.61 12.65 16.79
N TRP A 113 -3.58 12.59 15.88
CA TRP A 113 -4.93 12.11 16.17
C TRP A 113 -5.05 10.60 16.02
N THR A 114 -4.35 10.03 15.05
CA THR A 114 -4.39 8.58 14.80
C THR A 114 -2.98 8.02 14.55
N TYR A 115 -2.85 6.72 14.79
CA TYR A 115 -1.65 5.94 14.52
C TYR A 115 -2.00 4.73 13.67
N MET A 116 -1.48 4.69 12.44
CA MET A 116 -1.51 3.51 11.60
C MET A 116 -0.36 2.56 11.95
N ALA A 117 -0.70 1.48 12.67
CA ALA A 117 0.22 0.40 13.00
C ALA A 117 0.30 -0.59 11.84
N ASP A 118 1.50 -0.80 11.32
CA ASP A 118 1.68 -1.36 9.98
C ASP A 118 2.29 -2.77 9.97
N PHE A 119 1.53 -3.73 9.44
CA PHE A 119 2.01 -5.08 9.12
C PHE A 119 2.46 -5.22 7.65
N GLU A 120 2.38 -4.14 6.88
CA GLU A 120 2.55 -4.15 5.43
C GLU A 120 3.89 -3.50 5.02
N ASP A 121 3.89 -2.44 4.21
CA ASP A 121 5.11 -1.95 3.54
C ASP A 121 6.25 -1.52 4.47
N SER A 122 5.97 -1.04 5.69
CA SER A 122 7.03 -0.68 6.64
C SER A 122 7.48 -1.83 7.54
N SER A 123 6.93 -3.04 7.36
CA SER A 123 7.25 -4.22 8.17
C SER A 123 7.69 -5.38 7.28
N ALA A 124 8.93 -5.84 7.45
CA ALA A 124 9.35 -7.08 6.81
C ALA A 124 8.53 -8.24 7.42
N PRO A 125 7.79 -9.03 6.62
CA PRO A 125 6.85 -10.04 7.09
C PRO A 125 7.56 -11.33 7.48
N THR A 126 8.59 -11.23 8.33
CA THR A 126 9.10 -12.40 9.06
C THR A 126 8.02 -12.89 10.02
N TRP A 127 8.00 -14.19 10.31
CA TRP A 127 7.05 -14.74 11.28
C TRP A 127 7.10 -13.97 12.60
N GLU A 128 8.31 -13.71 13.09
CA GLU A 128 8.57 -12.98 14.33
C GLU A 128 7.97 -11.58 14.31
N ASN A 129 8.17 -10.80 13.24
CA ASN A 129 7.63 -9.44 13.15
C ASN A 129 6.10 -9.43 13.16
N MET A 130 5.48 -10.34 12.39
CA MET A 130 4.03 -10.42 12.29
C MET A 130 3.41 -10.84 13.63
N ILE A 131 3.91 -11.90 14.26
CA ILE A 131 3.33 -12.39 15.51
C ILE A 131 3.66 -11.48 16.70
N ASN A 132 4.88 -10.92 16.77
CA ASN A 132 5.23 -9.94 17.81
C ASN A 132 4.46 -8.64 17.62
N GLY A 133 4.16 -8.25 16.39
CA GLY A 133 3.29 -7.10 16.12
C GLY A 133 1.92 -7.27 16.75
N GLN A 134 1.30 -8.46 16.61
CA GLN A 134 0.03 -8.77 17.26
C GLN A 134 0.12 -8.71 18.80
N VAL A 135 1.21 -9.25 19.37
CA VAL A 135 1.51 -9.15 20.82
C VAL A 135 1.61 -7.68 21.26
N ASN A 136 2.35 -6.86 20.52
CA ASN A 136 2.58 -5.46 20.88
C ASN A 136 1.29 -4.64 20.80
N LEU A 137 0.45 -4.88 19.80
CA LEU A 137 -0.85 -4.21 19.68
C LEU A 137 -1.84 -4.67 20.75
N TYR A 138 -1.86 -5.97 21.07
CA TYR A 138 -2.62 -6.52 22.19
C TYR A 138 -2.31 -5.81 23.51
N ASP A 139 -1.02 -5.68 23.82
CA ASP A 139 -0.54 -5.02 25.03
C ASP A 139 -0.81 -3.51 24.98
N ALA A 140 -0.59 -2.84 23.84
CA ALA A 140 -0.75 -1.40 23.70
C ALA A 140 -2.19 -0.94 23.92
N ILE A 141 -3.15 -1.69 23.38
CA ILE A 141 -4.59 -1.42 23.55
C ILE A 141 -4.98 -1.56 25.03
N ARG A 142 -4.39 -2.52 25.74
CA ARG A 142 -4.60 -2.74 27.19
C ARG A 142 -3.77 -1.85 28.10
N ARG A 143 -2.96 -0.94 27.52
CA ARG A 143 -2.01 -0.06 28.25
C ARG A 143 -0.93 -0.84 29.02
N GLN A 144 -0.46 -1.95 28.46
CA GLN A 144 0.54 -2.86 29.05
C GLN A 144 1.81 -2.98 28.17
N VAL A 145 1.98 -2.08 27.20
CA VAL A 145 3.10 -2.14 26.23
C VAL A 145 4.43 -1.61 26.78
N ASP A 146 4.41 -0.99 27.96
CA ASP A 146 5.57 -0.41 28.62
C ASP A 146 6.72 -1.42 28.76
N PHE A 147 7.96 -0.97 28.55
CA PHE A 147 9.15 -1.82 28.65
C PHE A 147 10.43 -0.99 28.89
N LYS A 148 11.52 -1.69 29.23
CA LYS A 148 12.86 -1.10 29.37
C LYS A 148 13.79 -1.63 28.28
N GLN A 149 14.65 -0.76 27.77
CA GLN A 149 15.72 -1.13 26.84
C GLN A 149 17.01 -0.43 27.28
N GLY A 150 17.94 -1.19 27.86
CA GLY A 150 19.10 -0.63 28.56
C GLY A 150 18.64 0.29 29.69
N ASN A 151 19.18 1.52 29.72
CA ASN A 151 18.84 2.53 30.74
C ASN A 151 17.59 3.37 30.38
N LYS A 152 16.95 3.13 29.24
CA LYS A 152 15.76 3.89 28.81
C LYS A 152 14.48 3.13 29.13
N GLU A 153 13.55 3.81 29.77
CA GLU A 153 12.17 3.34 29.96
C GLU A 153 11.28 3.91 28.85
N TYR A 154 10.44 3.07 28.27
CA TYR A 154 9.42 3.45 27.29
C TYR A 154 8.06 3.18 27.93
N LYS A 155 7.30 4.24 28.16
CA LYS A 155 5.97 4.18 28.77
C LYS A 155 4.96 4.96 27.96
N LEU A 156 3.72 4.49 27.94
CA LEU A 156 2.62 5.27 27.39
C LEU A 156 2.34 6.50 28.25
N ARG A 157 2.05 7.61 27.58
CA ARG A 157 1.61 8.84 28.24
C ARG A 157 0.23 8.67 28.88
N THR A 158 0.07 9.25 30.06
CA THR A 158 -1.19 9.26 30.82
C THR A 158 -1.78 10.66 30.96
N ASP A 159 -1.04 11.70 30.54
CA ASP A 159 -1.40 13.11 30.65
C ASP A 159 -2.24 13.63 29.48
N ARG A 160 -2.57 12.77 28.51
CA ARG A 160 -3.35 13.10 27.31
C ARG A 160 -4.03 11.87 26.73
N THR A 161 -5.03 12.13 25.88
CA THR A 161 -5.61 11.11 25.03
C THR A 161 -4.55 10.59 24.06
N LEU A 162 -4.44 9.26 23.98
CA LEU A 162 -3.56 8.60 23.03
C LEU A 162 -4.24 8.53 21.65
N PRO A 163 -3.47 8.61 20.54
CA PRO A 163 -4.00 8.53 19.20
C PRO A 163 -4.87 7.28 18.99
N THR A 164 -5.92 7.42 18.18
CA THR A 164 -6.74 6.28 17.75
C THR A 164 -5.89 5.33 16.93
N LEU A 165 -5.81 4.06 17.35
CA LEU A 165 -5.02 3.05 16.66
C LEU A 165 -5.81 2.47 15.48
N ILE A 166 -5.15 2.34 14.34
CA ILE A 166 -5.69 1.78 13.10
C ILE A 166 -4.68 0.75 12.59
N ALA A 167 -5.07 -0.50 12.37
CA ALA A 167 -4.16 -1.54 11.89
C ALA A 167 -4.13 -1.61 10.36
N ARG A 168 -2.96 -1.58 9.73
CA ARG A 168 -2.83 -1.89 8.28
C ARG A 168 -2.42 -3.34 8.10
N ALA A 169 -3.32 -4.14 7.51
CA ALA A 169 -3.07 -5.54 7.19
C ALA A 169 -2.26 -5.67 5.88
N ARG A 170 -1.56 -6.79 5.69
CA ARG A 170 -0.92 -7.11 4.40
C ARG A 170 -1.92 -7.12 3.25
N GLY A 171 -1.50 -6.72 2.05
CA GLY A 171 -2.35 -6.75 0.85
C GLY A 171 -2.66 -8.16 0.35
N TRP A 172 -3.73 -8.30 -0.45
CA TRP A 172 -4.30 -9.60 -0.86
C TRP A 172 -3.33 -10.60 -1.51
N HIS A 173 -2.28 -10.07 -2.15
CA HIS A 173 -1.26 -10.83 -2.87
C HIS A 173 -0.22 -11.51 -1.96
N LEU A 174 -0.20 -11.20 -0.66
CA LEU A 174 0.73 -11.78 0.31
C LEU A 174 0.11 -12.98 1.03
N GLU A 175 0.96 -13.97 1.31
CA GLU A 175 0.62 -15.18 2.05
C GLU A 175 1.40 -15.23 3.37
N GLU A 176 0.81 -15.83 4.40
CA GLU A 176 1.49 -16.19 5.64
C GLU A 176 1.89 -17.66 5.58
N LYS A 177 3.11 -17.91 5.09
CA LYS A 177 3.62 -19.27 4.84
C LYS A 177 3.79 -20.12 6.10
N HIS A 178 3.80 -19.51 7.29
CA HIS A 178 4.01 -20.22 8.55
C HIS A 178 2.69 -20.70 9.19
N PHE A 179 1.54 -20.38 8.60
CA PHE A 179 0.24 -20.83 9.07
C PHE A 179 -0.52 -21.44 7.90
N THR A 180 -0.75 -22.75 7.93
CA THR A 180 -1.46 -23.45 6.87
C THR A 180 -2.80 -23.98 7.35
N VAL A 181 -3.77 -24.01 6.43
CA VAL A 181 -5.09 -24.61 6.62
C VAL A 181 -5.31 -25.56 5.46
N ASP A 182 -5.58 -26.83 5.76
CA ASP A 182 -5.80 -27.88 4.77
C ASP A 182 -4.64 -28.02 3.76
N GLY A 183 -3.41 -27.76 4.24
CA GLY A 183 -2.17 -27.85 3.46
C GLY A 183 -1.79 -26.57 2.68
N GLU A 184 -2.63 -25.53 2.69
CA GLU A 184 -2.36 -24.27 1.98
C GLU A 184 -2.00 -23.12 2.93
N PRO A 185 -1.02 -22.26 2.59
CA PRO A 185 -0.78 -21.01 3.33
C PRO A 185 -2.03 -20.13 3.40
N ILE A 186 -2.29 -19.56 4.57
CA ILE A 186 -3.34 -18.55 4.72
C ILE A 186 -2.93 -17.23 4.04
N SER A 187 -3.92 -16.45 3.61
CA SER A 187 -3.69 -15.06 3.21
C SER A 187 -3.08 -14.25 4.36
N GLY A 188 -2.02 -13.49 4.07
CA GLY A 188 -1.44 -12.56 5.04
C GLY A 188 -2.46 -11.52 5.51
N SER A 189 -3.32 -11.05 4.59
CA SER A 189 -4.43 -10.14 4.89
C SER A 189 -5.38 -10.69 5.96
N LEU A 190 -5.84 -11.93 5.79
CA LEU A 190 -6.76 -12.59 6.72
C LEU A 190 -6.08 -12.92 8.05
N PHE A 191 -4.79 -13.28 8.02
CA PHE A 191 -4.01 -13.54 9.22
C PHE A 191 -3.89 -12.28 10.09
N ASP A 192 -3.46 -11.16 9.50
CA ASP A 192 -3.22 -9.92 10.23
C ASP A 192 -4.53 -9.32 10.74
N PHE A 193 -5.55 -9.24 9.88
CA PHE A 193 -6.89 -8.80 10.23
C PHE A 193 -7.49 -9.69 11.33
N GLY A 194 -7.46 -11.00 11.11
CA GLY A 194 -8.16 -11.95 11.97
C GLY A 194 -7.63 -11.94 13.40
N LEU A 195 -6.31 -11.96 13.58
CA LEU A 195 -5.70 -11.88 14.91
C LEU A 195 -5.95 -10.53 15.57
N TYR A 196 -5.76 -9.42 14.85
CA TYR A 196 -5.96 -8.10 15.43
C TYR A 196 -7.42 -7.88 15.85
N PHE A 197 -8.37 -8.23 14.97
CA PHE A 197 -9.80 -8.13 15.24
C PHE A 197 -10.22 -9.01 16.43
N PHE A 198 -9.90 -10.30 16.36
CA PHE A 198 -10.37 -11.29 17.33
C PHE A 198 -9.97 -10.93 18.76
N HIS A 199 -8.73 -10.49 18.94
CA HIS A 199 -8.18 -10.19 20.26
C HIS A 199 -8.56 -8.81 20.80
N ASN A 200 -8.86 -7.84 19.92
CA ASN A 200 -8.91 -6.45 20.33
C ASN A 200 -10.26 -5.77 20.13
N ALA A 201 -11.16 -6.31 19.30
CA ALA A 201 -12.40 -5.62 18.95
C ALA A 201 -13.23 -5.23 20.19
N ARG A 202 -13.45 -6.17 21.13
CA ARG A 202 -14.22 -5.90 22.35
C ARG A 202 -13.54 -4.90 23.28
N GLU A 203 -12.21 -4.97 23.40
CA GLU A 203 -11.43 -4.07 24.26
C GLU A 203 -11.33 -2.66 23.67
N LEU A 204 -11.25 -2.52 22.34
CA LEU A 204 -11.29 -1.22 21.67
C LEU A 204 -12.65 -0.54 21.91
N ILE A 205 -13.74 -1.30 21.80
CA ILE A 205 -15.10 -0.81 22.03
C ILE A 205 -15.30 -0.39 23.50
N SER A 206 -14.85 -1.20 24.46
CA SER A 206 -14.95 -0.87 25.89
C SER A 206 -14.19 0.42 26.25
N ARG A 207 -13.15 0.74 25.47
CA ARG A 207 -12.35 1.98 25.60
C ARG A 207 -12.87 3.16 24.80
N GLY A 208 -13.99 3.02 24.09
CA GLY A 208 -14.64 4.10 23.35
C GLY A 208 -14.14 4.31 21.92
N THR A 209 -13.41 3.35 21.35
CA THR A 209 -13.06 3.32 19.91
C THR A 209 -13.60 2.04 19.26
N GLY A 210 -12.98 1.56 18.19
CA GLY A 210 -13.43 0.35 17.50
C GLY A 210 -12.29 -0.33 16.73
N PRO A 211 -12.53 -1.54 16.21
CA PRO A 211 -11.57 -2.26 15.38
C PRO A 211 -11.45 -1.59 14.00
N TYR A 212 -10.39 -0.78 13.84
CA TYR A 212 -10.19 0.05 12.65
C TYR A 212 -9.01 -0.43 11.81
N PHE A 213 -9.18 -0.34 10.49
CA PHE A 213 -8.22 -0.88 9.53
C PHE A 213 -7.84 0.09 8.42
N TYR A 214 -6.62 -0.05 7.93
CA TYR A 214 -6.19 0.45 6.63
C TYR A 214 -6.07 -0.72 5.65
N LEU A 215 -6.63 -0.57 4.46
CA LEU A 215 -6.68 -1.61 3.42
C LEU A 215 -5.82 -1.22 2.20
N PRO A 216 -4.67 -1.87 1.99
CA PRO A 216 -3.73 -1.48 0.94
C PRO A 216 -4.00 -2.17 -0.40
N LYS A 217 -3.53 -1.52 -1.47
CA LYS A 217 -3.26 -2.13 -2.79
C LYS A 217 -4.43 -2.89 -3.43
N MET A 218 -5.66 -2.47 -3.15
CA MET A 218 -6.81 -3.00 -3.89
C MET A 218 -6.75 -2.54 -5.34
N GLU A 219 -7.13 -3.42 -6.26
CA GLU A 219 -7.15 -3.12 -7.70
C GLU A 219 -8.55 -3.06 -8.29
N SER A 220 -9.61 -3.42 -7.53
CA SER A 220 -11.01 -3.32 -7.95
C SER A 220 -11.98 -3.24 -6.77
N HIS A 221 -13.21 -2.76 -7.02
CA HIS A 221 -14.30 -2.75 -6.03
C HIS A 221 -14.71 -4.14 -5.56
N LEU A 222 -14.49 -5.19 -6.36
CA LEU A 222 -14.80 -6.57 -5.94
C LEU A 222 -13.87 -7.07 -4.82
N GLU A 223 -12.66 -6.51 -4.73
CA GLU A 223 -11.77 -6.76 -3.60
C GLU A 223 -12.22 -6.00 -2.35
N ALA A 224 -12.86 -4.85 -2.52
CA ALA A 224 -13.53 -4.14 -1.43
C ALA A 224 -14.75 -4.93 -0.93
N ARG A 225 -15.50 -5.56 -1.84
CA ARG A 225 -16.59 -6.51 -1.49
C ARG A 225 -16.07 -7.69 -0.68
N LEU A 226 -14.94 -8.30 -1.08
CA LEU A 226 -14.32 -9.37 -0.31
C LEU A 226 -14.00 -8.93 1.13
N TRP A 227 -13.44 -7.73 1.32
CA TRP A 227 -13.23 -7.18 2.66
C TRP A 227 -14.55 -6.98 3.42
N ASN A 228 -15.58 -6.46 2.77
CA ASN A 228 -16.89 -6.28 3.38
C ASN A 228 -17.47 -7.62 3.88
N ASP A 229 -17.36 -8.69 3.09
CA ASP A 229 -17.82 -10.01 3.47
C ASP A 229 -17.01 -10.60 4.64
N VAL A 230 -15.69 -10.38 4.64
CA VAL A 230 -14.80 -10.75 5.75
C VAL A 230 -15.21 -10.01 7.05
N PHE A 231 -15.46 -8.70 6.96
CA PHE A 231 -15.91 -7.89 8.11
C PHE A 231 -17.27 -8.34 8.62
N ASN A 232 -18.17 -8.69 7.72
CA ASN A 232 -19.47 -9.22 8.09
C ASN A 232 -19.34 -10.54 8.86
N LEU A 233 -18.64 -11.52 8.30
CA LEU A 233 -18.45 -12.79 9.00
C LEU A 233 -17.76 -12.61 10.36
N ALA A 234 -16.74 -11.74 10.43
CA ALA A 234 -16.02 -11.46 11.66
C ALA A 234 -16.92 -10.86 12.75
N GLN A 235 -17.75 -9.86 12.40
CA GLN A 235 -18.71 -9.26 13.33
C GLN A 235 -19.75 -10.28 13.79
N ASP A 236 -20.28 -11.12 12.90
CA ASP A 236 -21.22 -12.18 13.29
C ASP A 236 -20.58 -13.18 14.24
N TYR A 237 -19.32 -13.55 13.97
CA TYR A 237 -18.60 -14.58 14.73
C TYR A 237 -18.45 -14.21 16.21
N ILE A 238 -18.19 -12.93 16.53
CA ILE A 238 -18.03 -12.46 17.92
C ILE A 238 -19.23 -11.66 18.46
N GLY A 239 -20.33 -11.58 17.68
CA GLY A 239 -21.58 -10.93 18.07
C GLY A 239 -21.52 -9.39 18.12
N LEU A 240 -20.84 -8.75 17.15
CA LEU A 240 -20.82 -7.29 17.00
C LEU A 240 -21.84 -6.81 15.95
N PRO A 241 -22.42 -5.61 16.11
CA PRO A 241 -23.27 -4.99 15.09
C PRO A 241 -22.53 -4.74 13.78
N ARG A 242 -23.28 -4.72 12.66
CA ARG A 242 -22.77 -4.28 11.36
C ARG A 242 -22.24 -2.85 11.42
N GLY A 243 -21.15 -2.59 10.71
CA GLY A 243 -20.51 -1.27 10.69
C GLY A 243 -19.73 -0.92 11.96
N THR A 244 -19.46 -1.88 12.84
CA THR A 244 -18.57 -1.67 13.99
C THR A 244 -17.11 -1.61 13.55
N ILE A 245 -16.73 -2.47 12.60
CA ILE A 245 -15.45 -2.38 11.90
C ILE A 245 -15.46 -1.14 11.01
N ARG A 246 -14.35 -0.39 11.01
CA ARG A 246 -14.11 0.71 10.05
C ARG A 246 -12.85 0.49 9.24
N ALA A 247 -12.88 0.86 7.97
CA ALA A 247 -11.78 0.68 7.05
C ALA A 247 -11.54 1.92 6.18
N THR A 248 -10.31 2.44 6.22
CA THR A 248 -9.83 3.43 5.25
C THR A 248 -9.08 2.71 4.13
N VAL A 249 -9.44 2.98 2.88
CA VAL A 249 -8.83 2.33 1.72
C VAL A 249 -7.74 3.21 1.13
N LEU A 250 -6.55 2.66 0.89
CA LEU A 250 -5.53 3.36 0.11
C LEU A 250 -5.86 3.23 -1.37
N ILE A 251 -6.16 4.33 -2.05
CA ILE A 251 -6.31 4.34 -3.52
C ILE A 251 -4.92 4.50 -4.13
N GLU A 252 -4.09 3.49 -3.92
CA GLU A 252 -2.68 3.51 -4.31
C GLU A 252 -2.40 2.60 -5.52
N THR A 253 -3.44 2.27 -6.27
CA THR A 253 -3.33 1.60 -7.56
C THR A 253 -4.06 2.41 -8.62
N ILE A 254 -3.50 2.46 -9.84
CA ILE A 254 -4.11 3.22 -10.92
C ILE A 254 -5.50 2.68 -11.29
N THR A 255 -5.74 1.37 -11.17
CA THR A 255 -7.06 0.79 -11.46
C THR A 255 -8.10 1.20 -10.43
N ALA A 256 -7.74 1.26 -9.13
CA ALA A 256 -8.66 1.71 -8.09
C ALA A 256 -9.07 3.19 -8.23
N ALA A 257 -8.29 4.02 -8.92
CA ALA A 257 -8.69 5.41 -9.19
C ALA A 257 -9.95 5.52 -10.06
N PHE A 258 -10.22 4.51 -10.90
CA PHE A 258 -11.41 4.45 -11.75
C PHE A 258 -12.62 3.81 -11.07
N GLU A 259 -12.46 3.32 -9.83
CA GLU A 259 -13.47 2.56 -9.10
C GLU A 259 -13.67 3.08 -7.68
N MET A 260 -13.32 4.34 -7.39
CA MET A 260 -13.37 4.91 -6.04
C MET A 260 -14.78 4.90 -5.45
N ASP A 261 -15.80 5.26 -6.24
CA ASP A 261 -17.19 5.29 -5.80
C ASP A 261 -17.71 3.87 -5.50
N GLU A 262 -17.37 2.92 -6.37
CA GLU A 262 -17.72 1.51 -6.22
C GLU A 262 -17.02 0.89 -5.01
N ILE A 263 -15.75 1.22 -4.76
CA ILE A 263 -15.02 0.79 -3.56
C ILE A 263 -15.72 1.29 -2.29
N ILE A 264 -16.11 2.57 -2.24
CA ILE A 264 -16.87 3.10 -1.09
C ILE A 264 -18.22 2.40 -1.00
N TYR A 265 -18.91 2.16 -2.12
CA TYR A 265 -20.22 1.52 -2.14
C TYR A 265 -20.19 0.09 -1.58
N GLU A 266 -19.22 -0.73 -1.99
CA GLU A 266 -19.05 -2.10 -1.51
C GLU A 266 -18.69 -2.15 -0.01
N LEU A 267 -18.01 -1.11 0.49
CA LEU A 267 -17.66 -0.96 1.90
C LEU A 267 -18.56 0.03 2.65
N ARG A 268 -19.71 0.45 2.12
CA ARG A 268 -20.43 1.66 2.62
C ARG A 268 -20.77 1.60 4.11
N ASP A 269 -21.07 0.41 4.63
CA ASP A 269 -21.37 0.20 6.05
C ASP A 269 -20.12 0.18 6.94
N HIS A 270 -18.93 0.01 6.38
CA HIS A 270 -17.64 -0.11 7.07
C HIS A 270 -16.62 0.96 6.64
N SER A 271 -16.92 1.83 5.68
CA SER A 271 -15.95 2.80 5.16
C SER A 271 -15.66 3.89 6.18
N SER A 272 -14.39 4.25 6.31
CA SER A 272 -13.94 5.47 6.98
C SER A 272 -13.15 6.38 6.04
N GLY A 273 -13.32 6.20 4.73
CA GLY A 273 -12.73 7.07 3.71
C GLY A 273 -11.67 6.41 2.84
N LEU A 274 -11.04 7.24 2.02
CA LEU A 274 -9.97 6.88 1.10
C LEU A 274 -8.70 7.67 1.41
N ASN A 275 -7.53 7.15 1.02
CA ASN A 275 -6.24 7.81 1.19
C ASN A 275 -5.48 7.96 -0.13
N CYS A 276 -4.83 9.13 -0.28
CA CYS A 276 -3.92 9.43 -1.36
C CYS A 276 -2.51 8.86 -1.14
N GLY A 277 -2.03 8.00 -2.05
CA GLY A 277 -0.66 7.51 -2.09
C GLY A 277 0.15 8.12 -3.24
N ARG A 278 1.47 8.32 -3.05
CA ARG A 278 2.38 8.74 -4.14
C ARG A 278 3.12 7.57 -4.76
N TRP A 279 3.96 6.88 -3.97
CA TRP A 279 4.90 5.91 -4.51
C TRP A 279 4.22 4.66 -5.06
N ASP A 280 3.26 4.10 -4.33
CA ASP A 280 2.50 2.93 -4.80
C ASP A 280 1.63 3.23 -6.00
N TYR A 281 1.04 4.43 -6.04
CA TYR A 281 0.24 4.86 -7.18
C TYR A 281 1.08 4.96 -8.45
N ILE A 282 2.24 5.61 -8.38
CA ILE A 282 3.19 5.73 -9.51
C ILE A 282 3.75 4.35 -9.89
N PHE A 283 4.09 3.52 -8.91
CA PHE A 283 4.54 2.14 -9.15
C PHE A 283 3.47 1.34 -9.89
N SER A 284 2.21 1.43 -9.44
CA SER A 284 1.08 0.76 -10.08
C SER A 284 0.85 1.27 -11.49
N PHE A 285 0.95 2.58 -11.72
CA PHE A 285 0.87 3.19 -13.05
C PHE A 285 1.90 2.57 -14.00
N ILE A 286 3.18 2.56 -13.62
CA ILE A 286 4.26 1.96 -14.41
C ILE A 286 4.01 0.47 -14.62
N LYS A 287 3.60 -0.26 -13.57
CA LYS A 287 3.32 -1.70 -13.64
C LYS A 287 2.21 -2.02 -14.63
N LYS A 288 1.11 -1.27 -14.60
CA LYS A 288 -0.08 -1.50 -15.44
C LYS A 288 0.19 -1.13 -16.90
N PHE A 289 0.95 -0.07 -17.15
CA PHE A 289 1.24 0.40 -18.52
C PHE A 289 2.63 0.02 -19.04
N ARG A 290 3.30 -0.97 -18.43
CA ARG A 290 4.69 -1.38 -18.75
C ARG A 290 4.95 -1.71 -20.22
N GLN A 291 3.94 -2.11 -21.00
CA GLN A 291 4.07 -2.45 -22.42
C GLN A 291 3.77 -1.28 -23.36
N ASN A 292 3.32 -0.14 -22.83
CA ASN A 292 2.90 0.99 -23.63
C ASN A 292 3.95 2.12 -23.56
N PRO A 293 4.66 2.41 -24.66
CA PRO A 293 5.75 3.39 -24.68
C PRO A 293 5.28 4.83 -24.42
N ASN A 294 3.97 5.11 -24.54
CA ASN A 294 3.43 6.45 -24.26
C ASN A 294 3.30 6.76 -22.77
N PHE A 295 3.49 5.75 -21.90
CA PHE A 295 3.33 5.87 -20.45
C PHE A 295 4.66 5.79 -19.68
N VAL A 296 5.78 6.04 -20.35
CA VAL A 296 7.09 6.16 -19.69
C VAL A 296 7.14 7.46 -18.90
N LEU A 297 7.48 7.36 -17.61
CA LEU A 297 7.60 8.50 -16.71
C LEU A 297 9.07 8.96 -16.58
N PRO A 298 9.31 10.26 -16.32
CA PRO A 298 10.65 10.77 -16.04
C PRO A 298 11.14 10.30 -14.66
N ASP A 299 12.28 10.82 -14.20
CA ASP A 299 12.76 10.60 -12.84
C ASP A 299 11.64 10.79 -11.80
N ARG A 300 11.50 9.83 -10.89
CA ARG A 300 10.39 9.78 -9.92
C ARG A 300 10.29 11.01 -9.01
N SER A 301 11.38 11.76 -8.83
CA SER A 301 11.40 13.03 -8.09
C SER A 301 10.58 14.11 -8.79
N ALA A 302 10.56 14.11 -10.13
CA ALA A 302 9.80 15.05 -10.96
C ALA A 302 8.29 14.73 -11.00
N VAL A 303 7.92 13.47 -10.74
CA VAL A 303 6.52 13.04 -10.63
C VAL A 303 5.95 13.44 -9.25
N THR A 304 5.76 14.75 -9.04
CA THR A 304 5.21 15.32 -7.80
C THR A 304 3.68 15.20 -7.73
N MET A 305 3.07 15.55 -6.60
CA MET A 305 1.60 15.53 -6.47
C MET A 305 0.89 16.66 -7.24
N THR A 306 1.62 17.51 -7.96
CA THR A 306 1.08 18.65 -8.73
C THR A 306 1.12 18.42 -10.24
N VAL A 307 1.70 17.30 -10.70
CA VAL A 307 1.71 16.94 -12.12
C VAL A 307 0.30 16.50 -12.55
N PRO A 308 -0.08 16.61 -13.84
CA PRO A 308 -1.48 16.55 -14.27
C PRO A 308 -2.26 15.33 -13.76
N PHE A 309 -1.78 14.11 -13.98
CA PHE A 309 -2.50 12.91 -13.54
C PHE A 309 -2.56 12.73 -12.02
N MET A 310 -1.55 13.19 -11.27
CA MET A 310 -1.56 13.11 -9.80
C MET A 310 -2.51 14.14 -9.20
N ASP A 311 -2.58 15.34 -9.78
CA ASP A 311 -3.50 16.40 -9.37
C ASP A 311 -4.97 16.01 -9.70
N ALA A 312 -5.21 15.43 -10.88
CA ALA A 312 -6.51 14.85 -11.24
C ALA A 312 -6.94 13.76 -10.24
N TYR A 313 -6.03 12.85 -9.90
CA TYR A 313 -6.23 11.81 -8.90
C TYR A 313 -6.63 12.39 -7.52
N VAL A 314 -5.89 13.39 -7.02
CA VAL A 314 -6.20 14.04 -5.73
C VAL A 314 -7.57 14.70 -5.75
N ARG A 315 -7.88 15.48 -6.79
CA ARG A 315 -9.17 16.17 -6.90
C ARG A 315 -10.34 15.20 -6.99
N LEU A 316 -10.20 14.13 -7.77
CA LEU A 316 -11.23 13.10 -7.90
C LEU A 316 -11.48 12.39 -6.57
N LEU A 317 -10.41 12.03 -5.83
CA LEU A 317 -10.53 11.36 -4.54
C LEU A 317 -11.28 12.23 -3.54
N ILE A 318 -10.90 13.49 -3.39
CA ILE A 318 -11.57 14.42 -2.46
C ILE A 318 -13.04 14.58 -2.82
N LYS A 319 -13.34 14.85 -4.10
CA LYS A 319 -14.73 14.97 -4.58
C LYS A 319 -15.54 13.72 -4.25
N THR A 320 -15.00 12.54 -4.57
CA THR A 320 -15.69 11.26 -4.38
C THR A 320 -15.96 11.01 -2.90
N CYS A 321 -14.94 11.10 -2.05
CA CYS A 321 -15.06 10.93 -0.61
C CYS A 321 -16.10 11.88 0.01
N HIS A 322 -15.98 13.17 -0.27
CA HIS A 322 -16.87 14.17 0.32
C HIS A 322 -18.28 14.05 -0.21
N ARG A 323 -18.46 13.65 -1.48
CA ARG A 323 -19.78 13.31 -2.03
C ARG A 323 -20.44 12.18 -1.24
N ARG A 324 -19.67 11.19 -0.81
CA ARG A 324 -20.15 10.04 -0.03
C ARG A 324 -20.08 10.23 1.48
N GLY A 325 -19.63 11.39 1.96
CA GLY A 325 -19.60 11.71 3.40
C GLY A 325 -18.55 10.93 4.19
N VAL A 326 -17.47 10.50 3.54
CA VAL A 326 -16.35 9.78 4.17
C VAL A 326 -15.05 10.57 3.97
N HIS A 327 -14.02 10.30 4.79
CA HIS A 327 -12.78 11.08 4.75
C HIS A 327 -11.98 10.94 3.46
N ALA A 328 -11.34 12.03 3.03
CA ALA A 328 -10.31 12.10 2.00
C ALA A 328 -8.96 12.40 2.65
N MET A 329 -8.14 11.37 2.86
CA MET A 329 -6.84 11.50 3.51
C MET A 329 -5.73 11.86 2.51
N GLY A 330 -4.85 12.78 2.89
CA GLY A 330 -3.68 13.21 2.14
C GLY A 330 -2.49 12.26 2.26
N GLY A 331 -1.37 12.64 1.63
CA GLY A 331 -0.21 11.78 1.46
C GLY A 331 0.83 11.87 2.58
N MET A 332 1.88 11.06 2.44
CA MET A 332 2.98 10.94 3.39
C MET A 332 4.00 12.09 3.29
N ALA A 333 4.36 12.69 4.43
CA ALA A 333 5.65 13.35 4.61
C ALA A 333 6.63 12.45 5.36
N ALA A 334 7.64 11.96 4.64
CA ALA A 334 8.59 10.95 5.13
C ALA A 334 9.94 11.54 5.60
N GLN A 335 10.06 12.87 5.66
CA GLN A 335 11.32 13.53 5.98
C GLN A 335 11.79 13.23 7.41
N ILE A 336 13.07 12.89 7.54
CA ILE A 336 13.76 12.80 8.82
C ILE A 336 14.52 14.12 9.02
N PRO A 337 14.41 14.77 10.20
CA PRO A 337 15.17 15.98 10.49
C PRO A 337 16.67 15.80 10.28
N ILE A 338 17.30 16.75 9.58
CA ILE A 338 18.72 16.74 9.26
C ILE A 338 19.45 17.50 10.36
N LYS A 339 20.03 16.77 11.32
CA LYS A 339 20.63 17.39 12.51
C LYS A 339 21.94 18.11 12.24
N ASP A 340 22.68 17.64 11.25
CA ASP A 340 24.06 18.08 10.99
C ASP A 340 24.13 19.20 9.92
N ASP A 341 22.98 19.58 9.34
CA ASP A 341 22.86 20.66 8.36
C ASP A 341 21.54 21.42 8.59
N PRO A 342 21.56 22.50 9.41
CA PRO A 342 20.37 23.28 9.72
C PRO A 342 19.72 23.92 8.49
N GLN A 343 20.51 24.37 7.51
CA GLN A 343 19.98 25.04 6.32
C GLN A 343 19.24 24.04 5.43
N ALA A 344 19.81 22.86 5.20
CA ALA A 344 19.12 21.79 4.47
C ALA A 344 17.88 21.30 5.21
N ASN A 345 17.93 21.24 6.55
CA ASN A 345 16.79 20.90 7.37
C ASN A 345 15.65 21.91 7.20
N ASP A 346 15.93 23.21 7.27
CA ASP A 346 14.92 24.26 7.14
C ASP A 346 14.23 24.23 5.77
N VAL A 347 14.99 24.02 4.69
CA VAL A 347 14.44 23.83 3.35
C VAL A 347 13.53 22.60 3.28
N ALA A 348 13.95 21.48 3.88
CA ALA A 348 13.16 20.25 3.89
C ALA A 348 11.87 20.40 4.70
N MET A 349 11.93 21.03 5.87
CA MET A 349 10.77 21.30 6.72
C MET A 349 9.79 22.28 6.06
N GLU A 350 10.29 23.28 5.33
CA GLU A 350 9.44 24.21 4.60
C GLU A 350 8.74 23.53 3.40
N ASN A 351 9.41 22.60 2.72
CA ASN A 351 8.75 21.79 1.70
C ASN A 351 7.63 20.93 2.29
N VAL A 352 7.84 20.33 3.47
CA VAL A 352 6.77 19.63 4.20
C VAL A 352 5.61 20.57 4.49
N ARG A 353 5.88 21.77 5.00
CA ARG A 353 4.83 22.78 5.28
C ARG A 353 4.03 23.15 4.03
N LYS A 354 4.70 23.41 2.91
CA LYS A 354 4.06 23.73 1.62
C LYS A 354 3.21 22.59 1.10
N ASP A 355 3.69 21.35 1.20
CA ASP A 355 2.95 20.16 0.79
C ASP A 355 1.70 19.97 1.65
N LYS A 356 1.79 20.14 2.98
CA LYS A 356 0.63 20.02 3.88
C LYS A 356 -0.37 21.15 3.68
N LEU A 357 0.12 22.35 3.38
CA LEU A 357 -0.72 23.50 3.06
C LEU A 357 -1.52 23.27 1.77
N ARG A 358 -0.88 22.69 0.75
CA ARG A 358 -1.54 22.28 -0.49
C ARG A 358 -2.63 21.25 -0.22
N GLU A 359 -2.34 20.23 0.59
CA GLU A 359 -3.30 19.16 0.90
C GLU A 359 -4.55 19.68 1.61
N VAL A 360 -4.39 20.44 2.70
CA VAL A 360 -5.53 20.99 3.44
C VAL A 360 -6.35 21.95 2.59
N ARG A 361 -5.71 22.80 1.78
CA ARG A 361 -6.41 23.73 0.86
C ARG A 361 -7.14 23.01 -0.28
N ALA A 362 -6.64 21.87 -0.74
CA ALA A 362 -7.31 21.07 -1.75
C ALA A 362 -8.62 20.46 -1.23
N GLY A 363 -8.74 20.29 0.10
CA GLY A 363 -9.91 19.69 0.74
C GLY A 363 -9.62 18.41 1.51
N HIS A 364 -8.36 17.98 1.70
CA HIS A 364 -8.10 16.79 2.51
C HIS A 364 -8.53 16.98 3.97
N ASP A 365 -9.07 15.92 4.58
CA ASP A 365 -9.49 15.92 6.00
C ASP A 365 -8.34 15.62 6.97
N GLY A 366 -7.21 15.18 6.45
CA GLY A 366 -6.02 14.90 7.22
C GLY A 366 -4.84 14.50 6.36
N THR A 367 -3.69 14.25 7.00
CA THR A 367 -2.43 13.95 6.32
C THR A 367 -1.59 12.92 7.07
N TRP A 368 -0.64 12.31 6.38
CA TRP A 368 0.35 11.39 6.97
C TRP A 368 1.71 12.01 7.25
N VAL A 369 2.33 11.55 8.34
CA VAL A 369 3.74 11.77 8.69
C VAL A 369 4.40 10.44 9.11
N ALA A 370 5.69 10.27 8.81
CA ALA A 370 6.46 9.08 9.22
C ALA A 370 7.32 9.30 10.47
N HIS A 371 7.43 10.54 10.94
CA HIS A 371 8.31 10.90 12.05
C HIS A 371 7.62 11.87 13.03
N PRO A 372 7.73 11.67 14.35
CA PRO A 372 7.06 12.52 15.34
C PRO A 372 7.40 14.02 15.23
N ALA A 373 8.63 14.34 14.81
CA ALA A 373 9.06 15.74 14.62
C ALA A 373 8.30 16.49 13.50
N LEU A 374 7.68 15.76 12.56
CA LEU A 374 6.86 16.38 11.51
C LEU A 374 5.40 16.59 11.95
N ALA A 375 4.98 15.95 13.05
CA ALA A 375 3.62 16.03 13.53
C ALA A 375 3.24 17.48 13.88
N SER A 376 4.13 18.23 14.53
CA SER A 376 3.88 19.64 14.88
C SER A 376 3.66 20.53 13.67
N ILE A 377 4.46 20.37 12.61
CA ILE A 377 4.33 21.13 11.36
C ILE A 377 2.99 20.82 10.69
N ALA A 378 2.64 19.53 10.58
CA ALA A 378 1.38 19.11 9.98
C ALA A 378 0.18 19.61 10.81
N SER A 379 0.23 19.48 12.14
CA SER A 379 -0.82 19.93 13.05
C SER A 379 -1.01 21.44 12.99
N GLU A 380 0.06 22.24 12.96
CA GLU A 380 -0.03 23.70 12.84
C GLU A 380 -0.76 24.10 11.55
N VAL A 381 -0.38 23.51 10.43
CA VAL A 381 -1.00 23.78 9.13
C VAL A 381 -2.47 23.38 9.11
N PHE A 382 -2.80 22.16 9.53
CA PHE A 382 -4.19 21.70 9.52
C PHE A 382 -5.04 22.45 10.55
N ASN A 383 -4.54 22.78 11.73
CA ASN A 383 -5.27 23.60 12.71
C ASN A 383 -5.62 24.99 12.17
N LYS A 384 -4.72 25.60 11.39
CA LYS A 384 -4.93 26.93 10.82
C LYS A 384 -5.93 26.94 9.67
N TYR A 385 -5.87 25.95 8.78
CA TYR A 385 -6.64 25.95 7.53
C TYR A 385 -7.84 24.99 7.53
N MET A 386 -7.96 24.13 8.56
CA MET A 386 -9.09 23.25 8.83
C MET A 386 -9.51 23.41 10.31
N PRO A 387 -10.25 24.49 10.64
CA PRO A 387 -10.67 24.78 12.02
C PRO A 387 -11.73 23.80 12.53
N THR A 388 -12.47 23.14 11.63
CA THR A 388 -13.40 22.06 11.93
C THR A 388 -12.66 20.72 12.15
N PRO A 389 -13.33 19.68 12.69
CA PRO A 389 -12.73 18.35 12.81
C PRO A 389 -12.31 17.71 11.47
N ASN A 390 -12.99 18.08 10.38
CA ASN A 390 -12.79 17.59 9.02
C ASN A 390 -13.41 18.59 8.02
N GLN A 391 -13.28 18.32 6.72
CA GLN A 391 -13.76 19.12 5.60
C GLN A 391 -14.82 18.41 4.74
N LEU A 392 -15.55 17.42 5.29
CA LEU A 392 -16.57 16.65 4.56
C LEU A 392 -17.66 17.53 3.90
N PHE A 393 -17.87 18.75 4.40
CA PHE A 393 -18.78 19.75 3.83
C PHE A 393 -18.28 20.36 2.51
N ASN A 394 -16.97 20.27 2.20
CA ASN A 394 -16.38 20.77 0.97
C ASN A 394 -16.61 19.78 -0.18
N ARG A 395 -17.80 19.81 -0.78
CA ARG A 395 -18.24 18.78 -1.76
C ARG A 395 -17.47 18.75 -3.09
N ARG A 396 -16.68 19.78 -3.39
CA ARG A 396 -15.90 19.93 -4.63
C ARG A 396 -16.72 19.70 -5.91
N GLU A 397 -17.90 20.32 -5.98
CA GLU A 397 -18.80 20.23 -7.13
C GLU A 397 -18.19 20.84 -8.41
N ASP A 398 -17.22 21.74 -8.24
CA ASP A 398 -16.38 22.34 -9.30
C ASP A 398 -15.51 21.33 -10.04
N VAL A 399 -15.18 20.20 -9.41
CA VAL A 399 -14.22 19.24 -9.95
C VAL A 399 -14.86 18.37 -11.01
N HIS A 400 -14.29 18.37 -12.21
CA HIS A 400 -14.57 17.38 -13.25
C HIS A 400 -13.26 16.71 -13.67
N VAL A 401 -13.20 15.38 -13.53
CA VAL A 401 -12.02 14.57 -13.87
C VAL A 401 -12.47 13.47 -14.80
N THR A 402 -11.82 13.38 -15.96
CA THR A 402 -12.04 12.36 -16.97
C THR A 402 -11.01 11.24 -16.85
N ALA A 403 -11.24 10.13 -17.56
CA ALA A 403 -10.25 9.06 -17.67
C ALA A 403 -8.92 9.55 -18.25
N ASN A 404 -8.97 10.45 -19.24
CA ASN A 404 -7.77 11.02 -19.86
C ASN A 404 -6.96 11.86 -18.89
N ASP A 405 -7.61 12.57 -17.95
CA ASP A 405 -6.91 13.34 -16.93
C ASP A 405 -6.11 12.43 -15.99
N LEU A 406 -6.69 11.28 -15.57
CA LEU A 406 -6.00 10.28 -14.76
C LEU A 406 -4.86 9.55 -15.49
N LEU A 407 -4.83 9.64 -16.82
CA LEU A 407 -3.80 9.05 -17.68
C LEU A 407 -2.85 10.10 -18.29
N ASN A 408 -2.99 11.37 -17.90
CA ASN A 408 -2.20 12.46 -18.50
C ASN A 408 -0.76 12.48 -17.96
N THR A 409 0.14 11.83 -18.70
CA THR A 409 1.58 11.74 -18.40
C THR A 409 2.39 12.95 -18.86
N ASN A 410 1.78 14.10 -19.10
CA ASN A 410 2.52 15.34 -19.36
C ASN A 410 3.24 15.83 -18.10
N VAL A 411 4.33 15.16 -17.76
CA VAL A 411 5.15 15.41 -16.58
C VAL A 411 6.45 16.07 -17.04
N PRO A 412 6.80 17.26 -16.52
CA PRO A 412 8.08 17.87 -16.85
C PRO A 412 9.23 17.02 -16.30
N GLY A 413 10.32 16.94 -17.04
CA GLY A 413 11.54 16.25 -16.62
C GLY A 413 12.04 15.27 -17.66
N SER A 414 13.11 14.56 -17.29
CA SER A 414 13.73 13.53 -18.12
C SER A 414 14.18 12.36 -17.23
N ILE A 415 14.57 11.26 -17.86
CA ILE A 415 15.28 10.17 -17.20
C ILE A 415 16.76 10.56 -17.16
N THR A 416 17.35 10.59 -15.98
CA THR A 416 18.77 10.97 -15.81
C THR A 416 19.61 9.85 -15.21
N GLU A 417 20.91 9.85 -15.50
CA GLU A 417 21.85 8.89 -14.89
C GLU A 417 21.87 9.03 -13.36
N ASP A 418 21.83 10.25 -12.84
CA ASP A 418 21.78 10.52 -11.41
C ASP A 418 20.49 9.97 -10.77
N GLY A 419 19.34 10.16 -11.42
CA GLY A 419 18.06 9.56 -11.02
C GLY A 419 18.14 8.03 -10.94
N ILE A 420 18.74 7.39 -11.94
CA ILE A 420 18.96 5.93 -11.97
C ILE A 420 19.89 5.50 -10.81
N ARG A 421 21.04 6.16 -10.61
CA ARG A 421 21.98 5.84 -9.52
C ARG A 421 21.33 5.98 -8.15
N LYS A 422 20.55 7.05 -7.93
CA LYS A 422 19.78 7.26 -6.69
C LYS A 422 18.77 6.14 -6.48
N ASN A 423 18.04 5.72 -7.52
CA ASN A 423 17.09 4.61 -7.43
C ASN A 423 17.78 3.28 -7.10
N LEU A 424 18.93 2.99 -7.70
CA LEU A 424 19.72 1.80 -7.39
C LEU A 424 20.19 1.79 -5.94
N ASN A 425 20.72 2.91 -5.45
CA ASN A 425 21.17 3.04 -4.06
C ASN A 425 20.01 2.79 -3.08
N ILE A 426 18.89 3.49 -3.28
CA ILE A 426 17.70 3.34 -2.42
C ILE A 426 17.14 1.92 -2.49
N GLY A 427 17.03 1.35 -3.69
CA GLY A 427 16.52 0.00 -3.89
C GLY A 427 17.38 -1.06 -3.20
N LEU A 428 18.71 -0.98 -3.36
CA LEU A 428 19.64 -1.92 -2.73
C LEU A 428 19.68 -1.76 -1.21
N GLY A 429 19.79 -0.52 -0.71
CA GLY A 429 19.81 -0.24 0.72
C GLY A 429 18.53 -0.68 1.43
N TYR A 430 17.37 -0.46 0.79
CA TYR A 430 16.11 -0.92 1.32
C TYR A 430 16.01 -2.45 1.34
N MET A 431 16.39 -3.12 0.24
CA MET A 431 16.34 -4.59 0.16
C MET A 431 17.26 -5.27 1.19
N GLU A 432 18.44 -4.70 1.46
CA GLU A 432 19.34 -5.23 2.51
C GLU A 432 18.67 -5.22 3.88
N GLY A 433 18.08 -4.09 4.29
CA GLY A 433 17.43 -4.02 5.60
C GLY A 433 16.16 -4.87 5.67
N TRP A 434 15.38 -4.94 4.58
CA TRP A 434 14.19 -5.78 4.52
C TRP A 434 14.53 -7.27 4.69
N LEU A 435 15.60 -7.75 4.05
CA LEU A 435 16.10 -9.12 4.21
C LEU A 435 16.61 -9.41 5.62
N ARG A 436 17.03 -8.38 6.36
CA ARG A 436 17.38 -8.48 7.79
C ARG A 436 16.18 -8.37 8.73
N GLY A 437 14.96 -8.29 8.20
CA GLY A 437 13.74 -8.14 9.01
C GLY A 437 13.41 -6.69 9.39
N VAL A 438 14.02 -5.69 8.77
CA VAL A 438 13.75 -4.26 9.03
C VAL A 438 13.05 -3.65 7.82
N GLY A 439 11.74 -3.40 7.91
CA GLY A 439 10.94 -2.85 6.80
C GLY A 439 10.88 -1.32 6.73
N CYS A 440 11.35 -0.62 7.77
CA CYS A 440 11.27 0.83 7.91
C CYS A 440 12.69 1.41 8.11
N ILE A 441 13.31 1.89 7.04
CA ILE A 441 14.75 2.20 7.01
C ILE A 441 14.97 3.69 6.71
N PRO A 442 15.80 4.40 7.51
CA PRO A 442 16.24 5.75 7.18
C PRO A 442 17.29 5.70 6.07
N ILE A 443 16.97 6.22 4.89
CA ILE A 443 17.91 6.33 3.75
C ILE A 443 17.88 7.77 3.25
N ASN A 444 19.05 8.42 3.17
CA ASN A 444 19.19 9.81 2.70
C ASN A 444 18.21 10.78 3.38
N TYR A 445 18.06 10.67 4.70
CA TYR A 445 17.14 11.47 5.52
C TYR A 445 15.65 11.31 5.18
N LEU A 446 15.26 10.22 4.51
CA LEU A 446 13.88 9.83 4.29
C LEU A 446 13.59 8.50 4.99
N MET A 447 12.48 8.43 5.71
CA MET A 447 11.94 7.16 6.17
C MET A 447 11.34 6.45 4.96
N THR A 448 12.08 5.51 4.37
CA THR A 448 11.79 5.01 3.04
C THR A 448 10.91 3.74 3.09
N PRO A 449 9.68 3.77 2.54
CA PRO A 449 8.93 2.56 2.20
C PRO A 449 9.48 1.92 0.89
N PRO A 450 9.20 0.62 0.63
CA PRO A 450 9.83 -0.16 -0.45
C PRO A 450 9.61 0.39 -1.85
N PRO A 451 10.51 0.13 -2.82
CA PRO A 451 10.11 -0.19 -4.19
C PRO A 451 9.65 -1.66 -4.27
N GLN A 452 8.35 -1.89 -4.50
CA GLN A 452 7.70 -3.20 -4.33
C GLN A 452 8.14 -4.33 -5.28
N LYS A 453 7.97 -5.57 -4.77
CA LYS A 453 8.13 -6.85 -5.47
C LYS A 453 7.05 -7.03 -6.55
N SER A 454 7.44 -7.55 -7.72
CA SER A 454 6.51 -8.04 -8.75
C SER A 454 6.19 -9.52 -8.44
N PRO A 455 4.93 -9.96 -8.39
CA PRO A 455 4.63 -11.38 -8.42
C PRO A 455 5.05 -11.91 -9.79
N ALA A 456 6.03 -12.83 -9.82
CA ALA A 456 6.22 -13.69 -10.97
C ALA A 456 5.04 -14.67 -11.02
N ALA A 457 4.54 -14.95 -12.23
CA ALA A 457 3.49 -15.92 -12.47
C ALA A 457 3.82 -17.27 -11.78
N ASN A 458 2.99 -17.66 -10.83
CA ASN A 458 3.00 -19.01 -10.27
C ASN A 458 2.30 -19.93 -11.27
N SER A 459 3.06 -20.60 -12.13
CA SER A 459 2.62 -21.82 -12.80
C SER A 459 3.31 -23.01 -12.13
N GLY A 460 2.56 -23.77 -11.32
CA GLY A 460 3.03 -25.00 -10.70
C GLY A 460 3.03 -26.19 -11.67
N ASN A 461 4.17 -26.89 -11.67
CA ASN A 461 4.43 -28.31 -11.92
C ASN A 461 3.87 -29.04 -13.16
N GLY A 462 4.82 -29.46 -14.01
CA GLY A 462 4.74 -30.67 -14.83
C GLY A 462 6.15 -31.16 -15.19
N SER A 463 6.55 -32.28 -14.57
CA SER A 463 7.60 -33.25 -14.97
C SER A 463 9.01 -32.77 -15.37
N ALA A 464 9.99 -33.24 -14.61
CA ALA A 464 11.41 -33.22 -14.95
C ALA A 464 11.75 -34.17 -16.11
N THR A 465 12.56 -33.71 -17.08
CA THR A 465 13.58 -34.50 -17.81
C THR A 465 14.59 -33.59 -18.54
N THR A 466 15.86 -33.68 -18.13
CA THR A 466 17.12 -33.66 -18.91
C THR A 466 17.47 -32.55 -19.94
N SER A 467 18.46 -31.72 -19.57
CA SER A 467 19.64 -31.15 -20.29
C SER A 467 19.57 -30.47 -21.71
N PRO A 468 20.45 -29.47 -22.00
CA PRO A 468 20.36 -28.50 -23.13
C PRO A 468 21.50 -28.70 -24.18
N PRO A 469 21.87 -27.74 -25.08
CA PRO A 469 21.18 -26.61 -25.75
C PRO A 469 21.29 -26.65 -27.30
N GLN A 470 20.48 -25.87 -28.04
CA GLN A 470 20.89 -25.49 -29.41
C GLN A 470 20.36 -24.14 -29.90
N LYS A 471 21.26 -23.45 -30.60
CA LYS A 471 21.17 -22.14 -31.24
C LYS A 471 20.34 -22.20 -32.53
N ALA A 472 19.97 -20.99 -32.97
CA ALA A 472 19.66 -20.56 -34.33
C ALA A 472 18.19 -20.65 -34.78
N ASN A 473 17.67 -19.50 -35.20
CA ASN A 473 17.05 -19.36 -36.51
C ASN A 473 16.97 -17.88 -36.92
N VAL A 474 17.94 -17.46 -37.73
CA VAL A 474 17.78 -16.42 -38.75
C VAL A 474 18.52 -16.92 -39.99
N SER A 475 17.79 -17.18 -41.06
CA SER A 475 18.11 -16.78 -42.43
C SER A 475 17.42 -17.70 -43.44
N THR A 476 16.49 -17.16 -44.21
CA THR A 476 16.32 -17.52 -45.62
C THR A 476 15.84 -16.30 -46.40
N ARG A 477 16.70 -15.77 -47.27
CA ARG A 477 16.41 -15.53 -48.70
C ARG A 477 17.69 -15.14 -49.43
N HIS A 478 18.03 -15.97 -50.41
CA HIS A 478 19.10 -15.79 -51.38
C HIS A 478 18.70 -14.81 -52.50
N THR A 479 19.69 -14.10 -53.04
CA THR A 479 20.07 -14.20 -54.48
C THR A 479 21.46 -13.54 -54.72
N PRO A 480 22.26 -14.00 -55.70
CA PRO A 480 23.70 -13.69 -55.82
C PRO A 480 24.09 -12.87 -57.07
N SER A 481 25.25 -12.19 -57.04
CA SER A 481 26.35 -12.30 -58.04
C SER A 481 27.24 -11.04 -58.22
N ALA A 482 28.56 -11.23 -58.02
CA ALA A 482 29.76 -10.79 -58.75
C ALA A 482 29.99 -9.35 -59.33
N SER A 483 31.08 -8.73 -58.82
CA SER A 483 32.20 -7.98 -59.47
C SER A 483 32.01 -6.89 -60.56
N SER A 484 32.49 -5.66 -60.32
CA SER A 484 33.78 -5.12 -60.84
C SER A 484 33.95 -3.57 -60.66
N LYS A 485 35.21 -3.13 -60.79
CA LYS A 485 35.92 -1.85 -60.54
C LYS A 485 35.26 -0.50 -60.97
N ASN A 486 35.40 0.55 -60.13
CA ASN A 486 36.10 1.83 -60.43
C ASN A 486 36.06 2.86 -59.24
N LYS A 487 37.13 3.66 -59.10
CA LYS A 487 37.36 4.81 -58.16
C LYS A 487 37.10 6.16 -58.91
N PRO A 488 37.15 7.40 -58.31
CA PRO A 488 37.17 7.84 -56.89
C PRO A 488 36.25 9.09 -56.58
N ASN A 489 36.35 9.59 -55.33
CA ASN A 489 36.03 10.94 -54.79
C ASN A 489 34.58 11.33 -54.41
N HIS A 490 34.25 11.32 -53.10
CA HIS A 490 34.10 12.54 -52.27
C HIS A 490 33.82 12.17 -50.78
N SER A 491 34.21 13.09 -49.90
CA SER A 491 34.40 13.00 -48.43
C SER A 491 33.13 12.70 -47.59
N PRO A 492 33.29 12.27 -46.31
CA PRO A 492 32.22 11.62 -45.54
C PRO A 492 31.42 12.58 -44.66
N GLN A 493 30.09 12.48 -44.69
CA GLN A 493 29.22 12.93 -43.59
C GLN A 493 28.85 11.72 -42.72
N ARG A 494 29.25 11.77 -41.44
CA ARG A 494 28.88 10.80 -40.41
C ARG A 494 27.48 11.14 -39.90
N HIS A 495 26.53 10.22 -40.03
CA HIS A 495 25.35 10.16 -39.15
C HIS A 495 25.71 9.40 -37.85
N PRO A 496 25.27 9.86 -36.67
CA PRO A 496 25.49 9.13 -35.42
C PRO A 496 24.55 7.93 -35.32
N ARG A 497 25.12 6.78 -34.90
CA ARG A 497 24.39 5.57 -34.54
C ARG A 497 23.51 5.83 -33.32
N GLU A 498 22.25 5.43 -33.44
CA GLU A 498 21.24 5.45 -32.39
C GLU A 498 21.64 4.60 -31.17
N ILE A 499 21.36 5.18 -30.01
CA ILE A 499 21.44 4.58 -28.68
C ILE A 499 20.23 3.66 -28.52
N ASN A 500 20.44 2.35 -28.54
CA ASN A 500 19.40 1.35 -28.29
C ASN A 500 19.85 0.35 -27.22
N THR A 501 20.47 0.86 -26.15
CA THR A 501 21.08 0.07 -25.06
C THR A 501 20.40 0.26 -23.70
N SER A 502 19.51 1.24 -23.50
CA SER A 502 18.83 1.43 -22.21
C SER A 502 17.70 0.41 -21.98
N LEU A 503 16.95 0.04 -23.02
CA LEU A 503 15.84 -0.91 -22.92
C LEU A 503 16.28 -2.32 -22.48
N GLN A 504 17.51 -2.73 -22.81
CA GLN A 504 18.04 -4.06 -22.45
C GLN A 504 18.52 -4.15 -20.99
N LEU A 505 18.88 -3.03 -20.36
CA LEU A 505 19.32 -3.00 -18.96
C LEU A 505 18.15 -3.18 -17.99
N ASP A 506 16.99 -2.58 -18.28
CA ASP A 506 15.78 -2.69 -17.43
C ASP A 506 15.18 -4.10 -17.43
N ILE A 507 15.19 -4.79 -18.57
CA ILE A 507 14.75 -6.19 -18.68
C ILE A 507 15.72 -7.14 -17.95
N SER A 508 17.02 -6.82 -17.96
CA SER A 508 18.05 -7.61 -17.29
C SER A 508 17.97 -7.49 -15.76
N LEU A 509 17.63 -6.30 -15.24
CA LEU A 509 17.39 -6.04 -13.81
C LEU A 509 16.13 -6.76 -13.29
N LEU A 510 15.05 -6.82 -14.09
CA LEU A 510 13.88 -7.63 -13.75
C LEU A 510 14.22 -9.13 -13.63
N ARG A 511 15.09 -9.65 -14.51
CA ARG A 511 15.52 -11.06 -14.49
C ARG A 511 16.45 -11.39 -13.32
N LEU A 512 17.32 -10.47 -12.91
CA LEU A 512 18.15 -10.63 -11.71
C LEU A 512 17.30 -10.71 -10.43
N ARG A 513 16.19 -9.96 -10.40
CA ARG A 513 15.17 -9.95 -9.32
C ARG A 513 14.46 -11.30 -9.14
N VAL A 514 14.20 -12.03 -10.23
CA VAL A 514 13.59 -13.37 -10.20
C VAL A 514 14.55 -14.44 -9.65
N LYS A 515 15.87 -14.28 -9.88
CA LYS A 515 16.86 -15.27 -9.45
C LYS A 515 17.19 -15.17 -7.95
N ILE A 516 17.14 -13.96 -7.38
CA ILE A 516 17.36 -13.74 -5.94
C ILE A 516 16.15 -14.18 -5.11
N MET A 517 14.91 -13.99 -5.61
CA MET A 517 13.68 -14.43 -4.91
C MET A 517 13.43 -15.95 -4.89
N ARG A 518 14.26 -16.77 -5.56
CA ARG A 518 14.19 -18.24 -5.44
C ARG A 518 15.00 -18.81 -4.28
N ILE A 519 15.80 -17.98 -3.60
CA ILE A 519 16.77 -18.40 -2.57
C ILE A 519 16.30 -18.04 -1.14
N SER A 520 15.20 -17.28 -1.00
CA SER A 520 14.64 -16.80 0.29
C SER A 520 13.12 -16.97 0.34
#